data_AF-A0A6J3L885-F1
#
_entry.id   AF-A0A6J3L885-F1
#
_cell.length_a   1.000
_cell.length_b   1.000
_cell.length_c   1.000
_cell.angle_alpha   90.00
_cell.angle_beta   90.00
_cell.angle_gamma   90.00
#
_symmetry.space_group_name_H-M   'P 1'
#
loop_
_entity.id
_entity.type
_entity.pdbx_description
1 polymer ?
#
loop_
_entity_poly.entity_id
_entity_poly.type
_entity_poly.pdbx_seq_one_letter_code
_entity_poly.pdbx_strand_id
1 'polypeptide(L)'
;MKSDENLNMVQNQFFDFKWEESENVSYNLSKLELIAAQLMKTLRREIGEKMLITRILSVLPNKFDHFHSAWDSMEEGKKTLDRLSTRLMAEEIRWKKDDQETSVALVTKSNNYKREQQKQ
;
A
#
# COMPACT_ATOMS: atom_id res chain seq x y z
N MET A 1 -17.18 -27.79 12.97
CA MET A 1 -16.47 -27.16 14.10
C MET A 1 -15.05 -26.74 13.75
N LYS A 2 -14.02 -27.62 13.70
CA LYS A 2 -12.63 -27.17 13.41
C LYS A 2 -12.44 -26.47 12.04
N SER A 3 -13.21 -26.87 11.01
CA SER A 3 -13.14 -26.24 9.68
C SER A 3 -13.78 -24.85 9.65
N ASP A 4 -14.85 -24.65 10.43
CA ASP A 4 -15.61 -23.40 10.48
C ASP A 4 -14.87 -22.35 11.31
N GLU A 5 -14.23 -22.77 12.40
CA GLU A 5 -13.35 -21.93 13.22
C GLU A 5 -12.12 -21.44 12.42
N ASN A 6 -11.50 -22.34 11.63
CA ASN A 6 -10.38 -21.98 10.77
C ASN A 6 -10.80 -21.00 9.67
N LEU A 7 -11.96 -21.23 9.05
CA LEU A 7 -12.50 -20.33 8.04
C LEU A 7 -12.77 -18.93 8.60
N ASN A 8 -13.45 -18.83 9.74
CA ASN A 8 -13.73 -17.55 10.39
C ASN A 8 -12.43 -16.81 10.75
N MET A 9 -11.42 -17.53 11.24
CA MET A 9 -10.12 -16.94 11.57
C MET A 9 -9.44 -16.31 10.34
N VAL A 10 -9.36 -17.03 9.22
CA VAL A 10 -8.70 -16.54 8.00
C VAL A 10 -9.52 -15.42 7.33
N GLN A 11 -10.86 -15.50 7.39
CA GLN A 11 -11.73 -14.41 6.94
C GLN A 11 -11.48 -13.13 7.74
N ASN A 12 -11.42 -13.24 9.08
CA ASN A 12 -11.11 -12.10 9.93
C ASN A 12 -9.73 -11.52 9.59
N GLN A 13 -8.70 -12.37 9.43
CA GLN A 13 -7.37 -11.89 9.00
C GLN A 13 -7.42 -11.12 7.66
N PHE A 14 -8.24 -11.57 6.70
CA PHE A 14 -8.37 -10.90 5.41
C PHE A 14 -9.07 -9.54 5.53
N PHE A 15 -10.18 -9.46 6.27
CA PHE A 15 -10.98 -8.24 6.42
C PHE A 15 -10.44 -7.25 7.46
N ASP A 16 -9.70 -7.73 8.45
CA ASP A 16 -9.06 -6.91 9.49
C ASP A 16 -7.63 -6.51 9.10
N PHE A 17 -7.09 -7.03 7.99
CA PHE A 17 -5.79 -6.61 7.49
C PHE A 17 -5.76 -5.08 7.35
N LYS A 18 -4.75 -4.46 7.97
CA LYS A 18 -4.46 -3.04 7.86
C LYS A 18 -3.08 -2.86 7.24
N TRP A 19 -2.96 -1.82 6.42
CA TRP A 19 -1.68 -1.42 5.88
C TRP A 19 -0.77 -0.91 6.99
N GLU A 20 0.44 -1.46 7.04
CA GLU A 20 1.47 -1.03 7.99
C GLU A 20 2.37 0.01 7.31
N GLU A 21 2.32 1.25 7.78
CA GLU A 21 3.05 2.36 7.16
C GLU A 21 4.56 2.33 7.41
N SER A 22 5.00 1.66 8.48
CA SER A 22 6.42 1.46 8.75
C SER A 22 7.08 0.45 7.80
N GLU A 23 6.26 -0.35 7.11
CA GLU A 23 6.71 -1.36 6.16
C GLU A 23 6.60 -0.87 4.71
N ASN A 24 7.40 -1.47 3.83
CA ASN A 24 7.36 -1.12 2.41
C ASN A 24 6.11 -1.68 1.70
N VAL A 25 5.84 -1.15 0.49
CA VAL A 25 4.69 -1.58 -0.32
C VAL A 25 4.74 -3.08 -0.60
N SER A 26 5.88 -3.60 -1.06
CA SER A 26 6.00 -5.00 -1.44
C SER A 26 5.67 -5.96 -0.28
N TYR A 27 6.07 -5.61 0.93
CA TYR A 27 5.84 -6.43 2.11
C TYR A 27 4.36 -6.45 2.53
N ASN A 28 3.69 -5.29 2.50
CA ASN A 28 2.25 -5.22 2.74
C ASN A 28 1.46 -6.02 1.70
N LEU A 29 1.83 -5.92 0.42
CA LEU A 29 1.21 -6.69 -0.66
C LEU A 29 1.40 -8.20 -0.45
N SER A 30 2.63 -8.66 -0.20
CA SER A 30 2.92 -10.07 0.04
C SER A 30 2.18 -10.64 1.26
N LYS A 31 2.02 -9.86 2.34
CA LYS A 31 1.20 -10.26 3.51
C LYS A 31 -0.24 -10.50 3.11
N LEU A 32 -0.84 -9.57 2.35
CA LEU A 32 -2.23 -9.67 1.95
C LEU A 32 -2.46 -10.80 0.94
N GLU A 33 -1.53 -11.00 0.00
CA GLU A 33 -1.53 -12.14 -0.93
C GLU A 33 -1.44 -13.48 -0.20
N LEU A 34 -0.60 -13.58 0.84
CA LEU A 34 -0.49 -14.78 1.67
C LEU A 34 -1.81 -15.09 2.39
N ILE A 35 -2.46 -14.09 2.98
CA ILE A 35 -3.77 -14.27 3.64
C ILE A 35 -4.83 -14.67 2.61
N ALA A 36 -4.83 -14.06 1.42
CA ALA A 36 -5.75 -14.42 0.34
C ALA A 36 -5.55 -15.87 -0.13
N ALA A 37 -4.30 -16.32 -0.32
CA ALA A 37 -3.98 -17.68 -0.69
C ALA A 37 -4.41 -18.70 0.38
N GLN A 38 -4.25 -18.36 1.67
CA GLN A 38 -4.77 -19.17 2.77
C GLN A 38 -6.30 -19.26 2.73
N LEU A 39 -6.98 -18.14 2.48
CA LEU A 39 -8.43 -18.09 2.38
C LEU A 39 -8.95 -18.96 1.22
N MET A 40 -8.32 -18.88 0.05
CA MET A 40 -8.63 -19.74 -1.11
C MET A 40 -8.49 -21.23 -0.75
N LYS A 41 -7.40 -21.59 -0.08
CA LYS A 41 -7.14 -22.97 0.35
C LYS A 41 -8.21 -23.47 1.32
N THR A 42 -8.62 -22.65 2.28
CA THR A 42 -9.65 -23.00 3.26
C THR A 42 -11.04 -23.11 2.62
N LEU A 43 -11.38 -22.20 1.69
CA LEU A 43 -12.66 -22.21 0.97
C LEU A 43 -12.73 -23.28 -0.13
N ARG A 44 -11.59 -23.82 -0.57
CA ARG A 44 -11.46 -24.65 -1.79
C ARG A 44 -12.07 -23.97 -3.03
N ARG A 45 -11.93 -22.65 -3.10
CA ARG A 45 -12.45 -21.81 -4.18
C ARG A 45 -11.39 -20.77 -4.52
N GLU A 46 -11.39 -20.38 -5.78
CA GLU A 46 -10.56 -19.28 -6.24
C GLU A 46 -11.20 -17.96 -5.82
N ILE A 47 -10.41 -17.08 -5.23
CA ILE A 47 -10.82 -15.69 -5.03
C ILE A 47 -10.44 -14.96 -6.32
N GLY A 48 -11.42 -14.35 -6.97
CA GLY A 48 -11.17 -13.63 -8.22
C GLY A 48 -10.18 -12.49 -8.01
N GLU A 49 -9.27 -12.30 -8.97
CA GLU A 49 -8.25 -11.24 -8.95
C GLU A 49 -8.85 -9.85 -8.62
N LYS A 50 -10.04 -9.56 -9.17
CA LYS A 50 -10.79 -8.33 -8.90
C LYS A 50 -11.07 -8.10 -7.41
N MET A 51 -11.34 -9.15 -6.65
CA MET A 51 -11.59 -9.04 -5.20
C MET A 51 -10.31 -8.67 -4.46
N LEU A 52 -9.17 -9.26 -4.85
CA LEU A 52 -7.87 -8.92 -4.26
C LEU A 52 -7.45 -7.49 -4.61
N ILE A 53 -7.62 -7.07 -5.87
CA ILE A 53 -7.39 -5.67 -6.29
C ILE A 53 -8.25 -4.71 -5.46
N THR A 54 -9.56 -5.00 -5.35
CA THR A 54 -10.48 -4.18 -4.56
C THR A 54 -10.04 -4.11 -3.10
N ARG A 55 -9.61 -5.25 -2.54
CA ARG A 55 -9.14 -5.31 -1.16
C ARG A 55 -7.88 -4.46 -0.96
N ILE A 56 -6.88 -4.59 -1.84
CA ILE A 56 -5.65 -3.79 -1.80
C ILE A 56 -5.99 -2.31 -1.80
N LEU A 57 -6.79 -1.85 -2.77
CA LEU A 57 -7.20 -0.45 -2.87
C LEU A 57 -7.90 0.02 -1.59
N SER A 58 -8.80 -0.79 -1.01
CA SER A 58 -9.57 -0.40 0.18
C SER A 58 -8.73 -0.20 1.46
N VAL A 59 -7.52 -0.77 1.52
CA VAL A 59 -6.63 -0.68 2.68
C VAL A 59 -5.45 0.23 2.44
N LEU A 60 -5.32 0.82 1.24
CA LEU A 60 -4.25 1.77 0.96
C LEU A 60 -4.34 2.98 1.89
N PRO A 61 -3.22 3.46 2.45
CA PRO A 61 -3.19 4.66 3.26
C PRO A 61 -3.39 5.91 2.37
N ASN A 62 -3.89 7.00 2.97
CA ASN A 62 -4.25 8.25 2.26
C ASN A 62 -3.11 8.87 1.43
N LYS A 63 -1.85 8.54 1.71
CA LYS A 63 -0.73 8.94 0.84
C LYS A 63 -0.92 8.48 -0.61
N PHE A 64 -1.65 7.38 -0.84
CA PHE A 64 -2.00 6.86 -2.17
C PHE A 64 -3.27 7.49 -2.78
N ASP A 65 -3.81 8.60 -2.26
CA ASP A 65 -5.05 9.20 -2.80
C ASP A 65 -4.95 9.54 -4.30
N HIS A 66 -3.81 10.06 -4.76
CA HIS A 66 -3.57 10.31 -6.18
C HIS A 66 -3.52 9.02 -7.02
N PHE A 67 -3.08 7.91 -6.41
CA PHE A 67 -3.05 6.61 -7.04
C PHE A 67 -4.47 6.13 -7.37
N HIS A 68 -5.43 6.30 -6.46
CA HIS A 68 -6.83 5.90 -6.68
C HIS A 68 -7.41 6.54 -7.95
N SER A 69 -7.27 7.85 -8.08
CA SER A 69 -7.77 8.59 -9.26
C SER A 69 -7.13 8.08 -10.56
N ALA A 70 -5.82 7.82 -10.53
CA ALA A 70 -5.08 7.33 -11.68
C ALA A 70 -5.31 5.84 -11.97
N TRP A 71 -5.78 5.06 -10.99
CA TRP A 71 -6.20 3.67 -11.16
C TRP A 71 -7.60 3.60 -11.74
N ASP A 72 -8.55 4.37 -11.22
CA ASP A 72 -9.95 4.36 -11.66
C ASP A 72 -10.09 4.77 -13.12
N SER A 73 -9.25 5.71 -13.57
CA SER A 73 -9.19 6.18 -14.95
C SER A 73 -8.61 5.18 -15.96
N MET A 74 -8.06 4.04 -15.51
CA MET A 74 -7.56 3.01 -16.43
C MET A 74 -8.69 2.26 -17.11
N GLU A 75 -8.45 1.81 -18.35
CA GLU A 75 -9.29 0.83 -19.03
C GLU A 75 -9.41 -0.46 -18.20
N GLU A 76 -10.62 -1.01 -18.07
CA GLU A 76 -10.90 -2.19 -17.22
C GLU A 76 -10.03 -3.41 -17.60
N GLY A 77 -9.79 -3.65 -18.89
CA GLY A 77 -8.95 -4.77 -19.36
C GLY A 77 -7.46 -4.63 -18.99
N LYS A 78 -7.04 -3.46 -18.48
CA LYS A 78 -5.67 -3.18 -18.01
C LYS A 78 -5.56 -3.20 -16.49
N LYS A 79 -6.66 -3.41 -15.75
CA LYS A 79 -6.68 -3.46 -14.28
C LYS A 79 -6.34 -4.86 -13.76
N THR A 80 -5.08 -5.25 -13.88
CA THR A 80 -4.55 -6.54 -13.38
C THR A 80 -3.76 -6.34 -12.08
N LEU A 81 -3.62 -7.41 -11.30
CA LEU A 81 -2.88 -7.38 -10.03
C LEU A 81 -1.39 -7.05 -10.25
N ASP A 82 -0.78 -7.62 -11.29
CA ASP A 82 0.62 -7.34 -11.67
C ASP A 82 0.85 -5.83 -11.92
N ARG A 83 -0.07 -5.20 -12.64
CA ARG A 83 0.01 -3.76 -12.93
C ARG A 83 -0.25 -2.93 -11.67
N LEU A 84 -1.18 -3.34 -10.83
CA LEU A 84 -1.46 -2.69 -9.55
C LEU A 84 -0.19 -2.69 -8.68
N SER A 85 0.40 -3.86 -8.44
CA SER A 85 1.61 -4.04 -7.64
C SER A 85 2.77 -3.23 -8.21
N THR A 86 3.02 -3.32 -9.52
CA THR A 86 4.09 -2.56 -10.18
C THR A 86 3.93 -1.05 -10.01
N ARG A 87 2.72 -0.53 -10.22
CA ARG A 87 2.46 0.91 -10.10
C ARG A 87 2.56 1.38 -8.64
N LEU A 88 2.09 0.60 -7.66
CA LEU A 88 2.20 0.94 -6.24
C LEU A 88 3.67 1.01 -5.79
N MET A 89 4.50 0.05 -6.21
CA MET A 89 5.93 0.08 -5.92
C MET A 89 6.63 1.29 -6.55
N ALA A 90 6.30 1.63 -7.80
CA ALA A 90 6.83 2.82 -8.45
C ALA A 90 6.41 4.12 -7.73
N GLU A 91 5.21 4.16 -7.18
CA GLU A 91 4.69 5.30 -6.42
C GLU A 91 5.43 5.47 -5.08
N GLU A 92 5.69 4.37 -4.36
CA GLU A 92 6.51 4.39 -3.15
C GLU A 92 7.92 4.95 -3.39
N ILE A 93 8.55 4.56 -4.51
CA ILE A 93 9.87 5.07 -4.88
C ILE A 93 9.84 6.59 -5.11
N ARG A 94 8.78 7.12 -5.74
CA ARG A 94 8.61 8.55 -5.98
C ARG A 94 8.52 9.33 -4.66
N TRP A 95 7.68 8.91 -3.72
CA TRP A 95 7.52 9.65 -2.48
C TRP A 95 8.75 9.58 -1.57
N LYS A 96 9.42 8.42 -1.52
CA LYS A 96 10.68 8.31 -0.79
C LYS A 96 11.71 9.29 -1.34
N LYS A 97 11.69 9.59 -2.64
CA LYS A 97 12.56 10.61 -3.22
C LYS A 97 12.13 12.03 -2.81
N ASP A 98 10.85 12.34 -2.91
CA ASP A 98 10.30 13.66 -2.54
C ASP A 98 10.52 13.99 -1.05
N ASP A 99 10.38 13.02 -0.15
CA ASP A 99 10.64 13.18 1.30
C ASP A 99 12.11 13.51 1.60
N GLN A 100 13.04 12.93 0.84
CA GLN A 100 14.48 13.23 0.99
C GLN A 100 14.80 14.63 0.48
N GLU A 101 14.25 15.02 -0.69
CA GLU A 101 14.48 16.34 -1.28
C GLU A 101 13.89 17.47 -0.42
N THR A 102 12.66 17.29 0.09
CA THR A 102 12.02 18.25 1.01
C THR A 102 12.77 18.40 2.34
N SER A 103 13.27 17.30 2.91
CA SER A 103 14.07 17.32 4.13
C SER A 103 15.36 18.16 3.97
N VAL A 104 16.05 18.03 2.84
CA VAL A 104 17.28 18.80 2.55
C VAL A 104 16.98 20.30 2.39
N ALA A 105 15.89 20.65 1.71
CA ALA A 105 15.47 22.04 1.53
C ALA A 105 15.09 22.73 2.86
N LEU A 106 14.48 22.00 3.79
CA LEU A 106 14.12 22.54 5.11
C LEU A 106 15.36 22.80 5.99
N VAL A 107 16.34 21.90 5.97
CA VAL A 107 17.59 22.04 6.75
C VAL A 107 18.44 23.21 6.24
N THR A 108 18.53 23.40 4.92
CA THR A 108 19.28 24.51 4.32
C THR A 108 18.65 25.86 4.66
N LYS A 109 17.32 26.01 4.60
CA LYS A 109 16.64 27.24 5.05
C LYS A 109 16.87 27.53 6.54
N SER A 110 16.78 26.51 7.39
CA SER A 110 16.95 26.64 8.84
C SER A 110 18.37 27.09 9.22
N ASN A 111 19.39 26.58 8.52
CA ASN A 111 20.78 26.96 8.74
C ASN A 111 21.10 28.38 8.25
N ASN A 112 20.49 28.83 7.15
CA ASN A 112 20.64 30.20 6.68
C ASN A 112 20.02 31.20 7.66
N TYR A 113 18.83 30.92 8.19
CA TYR A 113 18.16 31.77 9.18
C TYR A 113 19.00 31.93 10.47
N LYS A 114 19.64 30.86 10.94
CA LYS A 114 20.52 30.91 12.14
C LYS A 114 21.81 31.71 11.90
N ARG A 115 22.36 31.69 10.69
CA ARG A 115 23.57 32.45 10.34
C ARG A 115 23.30 33.95 10.21
N GLU A 116 22.12 34.34 9.78
CA GLU A 116 21.73 35.76 9.66
C GLU A 116 21.49 36.41 11.03
N GLN A 117 20.96 35.66 12.00
CA GLN A 117 20.73 36.13 13.38
C GLN A 117 22.02 36.28 14.21
N GLN A 118 23.12 35.63 13.83
CA GLN A 118 24.42 35.72 14.53
C GLN A 118 25.32 36.84 14.01
N LYS A 119 24.88 37.56 12.98
CA LYS A 119 25.61 38.69 12.37
C LYS A 119 25.03 40.07 12.77
N GLN A 120 24.04 40.09 13.64
CA GLN A 120 23.48 41.30 14.29
C GLN A 120 23.94 41.34 15.74
#